data_AF-A0A529I1J4-F1
#
_entry.id   AF-A0A529I1J4-F1
#
_cell.length_a   1.000
_cell.length_b   1.000
_cell.length_c   1.000
_cell.angle_alpha   90.00
_cell.angle_beta   90.00
_cell.angle_gamma   90.00
#
_symmetry.space_group_name_H-M   'P 1'
#
loop_
_entity.id
_entity.type
_entity.pdbx_description
1 polymer ?
#
loop_
_entity_poly.entity_id
_entity_poly.type
_entity_poly.pdbx_seq_one_letter_code
_entity_poly.pdbx_strand_id
1 'polypeptide(L)'
;MNRIGLAGALSAAMMTLTLAMPGAASAESKFQCKPDETYVMNVMVSAHPYWVPVYQGFKQAAQAMGCKTVFSGTPDYDIAKQIASFEQDLIKK
;
A
#
# COMPACT_ATOMS: atom_id res chain seq x y z
N MET A 1 30.99 32.66 49.85
CA MET A 1 31.23 31.80 48.67
C MET A 1 29.93 31.72 47.88
N ASN A 2 29.88 32.43 46.76
CA ASN A 2 28.71 32.62 45.87
C ASN A 2 28.22 31.31 45.26
N ARG A 3 26.91 31.19 44.97
CA ARG A 3 26.35 31.01 43.61
C ARG A 3 24.92 31.56 43.50
N ILE A 4 24.71 32.33 42.44
CA ILE A 4 23.48 32.96 41.94
C ILE A 4 22.52 31.90 41.40
N GLY A 5 21.21 32.14 41.46
CA GLY A 5 20.22 31.30 40.76
C GLY A 5 18.85 31.93 40.65
N LEU A 6 18.70 32.78 39.64
CA LEU A 6 17.48 33.39 39.10
C LEU A 6 16.30 32.40 39.05
N ALA A 7 15.31 32.55 39.93
CA ALA A 7 14.07 31.78 39.92
C ALA A 7 12.87 32.68 40.25
N GLY A 8 11.80 32.52 39.47
CA GLY A 8 10.49 33.14 39.72
C GLY A 8 10.30 34.41 38.88
N ALA A 9 9.52 34.32 37.79
CA ALA A 9 8.09 34.68 37.78
C ALA A 9 7.97 36.22 37.70
N LEU A 10 7.21 36.86 36.82
CA LEU A 10 5.98 36.56 36.13
C LEU A 10 5.93 37.48 34.90
N SER A 11 5.33 37.06 33.80
CA SER A 11 4.38 37.91 33.05
C SER A 11 3.58 37.03 32.11
N ALA A 12 2.36 36.76 32.55
CA ALA A 12 1.31 36.13 31.79
C ALA A 12 0.84 37.03 30.63
N ALA A 13 0.08 36.41 29.73
CA ALA A 13 -0.78 37.00 28.70
C ALA A 13 -0.11 37.31 27.35
N MET A 14 -0.17 36.34 26.43
CA MET A 14 -1.03 36.49 25.24
C MET A 14 -1.33 35.13 24.62
N MET A 15 -2.59 34.76 24.75
CA MET A 15 -3.22 33.58 24.21
C MET A 15 -3.54 33.87 22.74
N THR A 16 -2.68 33.45 21.81
CA THR A 16 -3.07 33.23 20.41
C THR A 16 -2.91 31.76 20.11
N LEU A 17 -3.95 31.02 20.47
CA LEU A 17 -4.20 29.65 20.04
C LEU A 17 -4.48 29.69 18.53
N THR A 18 -3.44 29.76 17.70
CA THR A 18 -3.53 29.36 16.30
C THR A 18 -3.56 27.83 16.29
N LEU A 19 -4.73 27.27 16.61
CA LEU A 19 -5.14 25.99 16.06
C LEU A 19 -5.18 26.22 14.55
N ALA A 20 -4.04 26.03 13.89
CA ALA A 20 -4.00 25.75 12.47
C ALA A 20 -4.92 24.55 12.31
N MET A 21 -6.16 24.80 11.88
CA MET A 21 -7.01 23.78 11.32
C MET A 21 -6.12 23.04 10.33
N PRO A 22 -5.80 21.74 10.53
CA PRO A 22 -5.45 20.94 9.39
C PRO A 22 -6.77 20.90 8.64
N GLY A 23 -6.98 21.85 7.71
CA GLY A 23 -7.90 21.63 6.62
C GLY A 23 -7.49 20.27 6.10
N ALA A 24 -8.38 19.30 6.27
CA ALA A 24 -8.15 17.96 5.79
C ALA A 24 -7.99 18.10 4.28
N ALA A 25 -6.76 18.32 3.84
CA ALA A 25 -6.35 18.05 2.50
C ALA A 25 -6.52 16.53 2.36
N SER A 26 -7.75 16.12 2.05
CA SER A 26 -7.98 14.84 1.41
C SER A 26 -7.22 14.96 0.10
N ALA A 27 -5.97 14.51 0.12
CA ALA A 27 -5.37 14.04 -1.11
C ALA A 27 -6.34 12.97 -1.60
N GLU A 28 -7.11 13.26 -2.65
CA GLU A 28 -7.77 12.21 -3.42
C GLU A 28 -6.68 11.17 -3.67
N SER A 29 -6.81 10.01 -3.02
CA SER A 29 -5.84 8.94 -3.21
C SER A 29 -5.90 8.58 -4.69
N LYS A 30 -4.90 9.01 -5.45
CA LYS A 30 -4.73 8.63 -6.87
C LYS A 30 -4.45 7.12 -7.03
N PHE A 31 -4.28 6.42 -5.92
CA PHE A 31 -4.03 4.99 -5.82
C PHE A 31 -5.27 4.27 -5.28
N GLN A 32 -6.40 4.42 -5.98
CA GLN A 32 -7.60 3.64 -5.69
C GLN A 32 -8.05 2.90 -6.94
N CYS A 33 -8.37 1.63 -6.75
CA CYS A 33 -8.97 0.80 -7.76
C CYS A 33 -10.45 1.14 -7.93
N LYS A 34 -10.97 0.89 -9.14
CA LYS A 34 -12.40 0.93 -9.40
C LYS A 34 -13.11 -0.20 -8.62
N PRO A 35 -14.40 -0.04 -8.31
CA PRO A 35 -15.19 -1.14 -7.78
C PRO A 35 -15.03 -2.40 -8.64
N ASP A 36 -14.79 -3.54 -7.98
CA ASP A 36 -14.61 -4.86 -8.59
C ASP A 36 -13.37 -5.03 -9.50
N GLU A 37 -12.47 -4.06 -9.55
CA GLU A 37 -11.23 -4.15 -10.31
C GLU A 37 -10.34 -5.27 -9.75
N THR A 38 -9.96 -6.19 -10.64
CA THR A 38 -9.19 -7.40 -10.29
C THR A 38 -7.85 -7.41 -11.03
N TYR A 39 -6.75 -7.56 -10.29
CA TYR A 39 -5.42 -7.74 -10.85
C TYR A 39 -4.99 -9.21 -10.76
N VAL A 40 -4.52 -9.77 -11.87
CA VAL A 40 -4.05 -11.16 -11.95
C VAL A 40 -2.52 -11.15 -11.94
N MET A 41 -1.91 -11.84 -10.98
CA MET A 41 -0.47 -12.08 -10.94
C MET A 41 -0.18 -13.42 -11.60
N ASN A 42 0.07 -13.40 -12.91
CA ASN A 42 0.41 -14.58 -13.70
C ASN A 42 1.94 -14.76 -13.73
N VAL A 43 2.43 -15.89 -13.20
CA VAL A 43 3.86 -16.15 -13.03
C VAL A 43 4.27 -17.53 -13.57
N MET A 44 5.52 -17.65 -14.01
CA MET A 44 6.11 -18.94 -14.38
C MET A 44 6.49 -19.76 -13.13
N VAL A 45 6.45 -21.09 -13.24
CA VAL A 45 6.75 -22.02 -12.14
C VAL A 45 5.97 -21.65 -10.86
N SER A 46 4.65 -21.46 -11.01
CA SER A 46 3.75 -20.89 -10.00
C SER A 46 3.72 -21.66 -8.67
N ALA A 47 4.09 -22.95 -8.68
CA ALA A 47 4.23 -23.76 -7.46
C ALA A 47 5.52 -23.51 -6.67
N HIS A 48 6.46 -22.70 -7.20
CA HIS A 48 7.72 -22.42 -6.52
C HIS A 48 7.49 -21.57 -5.24
N PRO A 49 8.03 -21.98 -4.07
CA PRO A 49 7.77 -21.30 -2.79
C PRO A 49 8.14 -19.80 -2.76
N TYR A 50 9.04 -19.37 -3.63
CA TYR A 50 9.37 -17.96 -3.85
C TYR A 50 8.14 -17.08 -4.07
N TRP A 51 7.12 -17.58 -4.78
CA TRP A 51 5.94 -16.80 -5.11
C TRP A 51 4.99 -16.57 -3.93
N VAL A 52 5.11 -17.34 -2.85
CA VAL A 52 4.26 -17.17 -1.65
C VAL A 52 4.43 -15.78 -1.03
N PRO A 53 5.65 -15.36 -0.60
CA PRO A 53 5.84 -14.01 -0.06
C PRO A 53 5.63 -12.91 -1.11
N VAL A 54 5.94 -13.15 -2.38
CA VAL A 54 5.69 -12.18 -3.46
C VAL A 54 4.20 -11.89 -3.61
N TYR A 55 3.36 -12.94 -3.61
CA TYR A 55 1.91 -12.77 -3.69
C TYR A 55 1.33 -12.13 -2.42
N GLN A 56 1.94 -12.36 -1.25
CA GLN A 56 1.55 -11.65 -0.03
C GLN A 56 1.77 -10.14 -0.15
N GLY A 57 2.93 -9.70 -0.67
CA GLY A 57 3.19 -8.29 -0.95
C GLY A 57 2.22 -7.70 -1.97
N PHE A 58 1.92 -8.46 -3.03
CA PHE A 58 0.92 -8.07 -4.03
C PHE A 58 -0.47 -7.85 -3.43
N LYS A 59 -0.92 -8.78 -2.56
CA LYS A 59 -2.19 -8.65 -1.83
C LYS A 59 -2.22 -7.45 -0.90
N GLN A 60 -1.13 -7.17 -0.18
CA GLN A 60 -1.05 -6.02 0.73
C GLN A 60 -1.20 -4.69 -0.03
N ALA A 61 -0.53 -4.56 -1.18
CA ALA A 61 -0.68 -3.39 -2.04
C ALA A 61 -2.11 -3.25 -2.57
N ALA A 62 -2.70 -4.35 -3.07
CA ALA A 62 -4.08 -4.33 -3.56
C ALA A 62 -5.10 -3.98 -2.47
N GLN A 63 -4.91 -4.48 -1.24
CA GLN A 63 -5.77 -4.15 -0.10
C GLN A 63 -5.70 -2.65 0.23
N ALA A 64 -4.51 -2.05 0.21
CA ALA A 64 -4.35 -0.61 0.45
C ALA A 64 -5.04 0.26 -0.61
N MET A 65 -5.20 -0.27 -1.83
CA MET A 65 -5.84 0.39 -2.98
C MET A 65 -7.30 -0.05 -3.21
N GLY A 66 -7.84 -0.97 -2.41
CA GLY A 66 -9.20 -1.51 -2.56
C GLY A 66 -9.42 -2.46 -3.75
N CYS A 67 -8.37 -3.06 -4.31
CA CYS A 67 -8.46 -3.97 -5.46
C CYS A 67 -8.64 -5.44 -5.05
N LYS A 68 -9.19 -6.25 -5.94
CA LYS A 68 -9.16 -7.72 -5.86
C LYS A 68 -7.90 -8.26 -6.52
N THR A 69 -7.42 -9.43 -6.08
CA THR A 69 -6.26 -10.09 -6.70
C THR A 69 -6.50 -11.56 -6.94
N VAL A 70 -5.88 -12.09 -8.00
CA VAL A 70 -5.86 -13.53 -8.32
C VAL A 70 -4.41 -13.95 -8.59
N PHE A 71 -4.02 -15.12 -8.06
CA PHE A 71 -2.74 -15.76 -8.39
C PHE A 71 -2.97 -16.76 -9.53
N SER A 72 -2.11 -16.72 -10.55
CA SER A 72 -2.25 -17.57 -11.74
C SER A 72 -0.86 -17.90 -12.33
N GLY A 73 -0.85 -18.66 -13.42
CA GLY A 73 0.34 -19.06 -14.15
C GLY A 73 0.58 -20.57 -14.14
N THR A 74 1.58 -21.02 -14.88
CA THR A 74 1.90 -22.46 -15.03
C THR A 74 2.82 -22.96 -13.90
N PRO A 75 2.60 -24.16 -13.33
CA PRO A 75 3.53 -24.74 -12.36
C PRO A 75 4.82 -25.23 -13.02
N ASP A 76 4.81 -25.46 -14.33
CA ASP A 76 5.93 -26.01 -15.08
C ASP A 76 6.90 -24.92 -15.57
N TYR A 77 8.19 -25.26 -15.69
CA TYR A 77 9.15 -24.42 -16.41
C TYR A 77 8.96 -24.61 -17.93
N ASP A 78 7.93 -23.97 -18.47
CA ASP A 78 7.51 -24.10 -19.87
C ASP A 78 6.92 -22.78 -20.38
N ILE A 79 7.53 -22.23 -21.42
CA ILE A 79 7.16 -20.92 -21.98
C ILE A 79 5.81 -20.99 -22.70
N ALA A 80 5.53 -22.07 -23.43
CA ALA A 80 4.27 -22.21 -24.16
C ALA A 80 3.09 -22.32 -23.19
N LYS A 81 3.25 -23.07 -22.10
CA LYS A 81 2.24 -23.15 -21.03
C LYS A 81 2.05 -21.82 -20.31
N GLN A 82 3.12 -21.06 -20.11
CA GLN A 82 3.03 -19.72 -19.53
C GLN A 82 2.19 -18.79 -20.42
N ILE A 83 2.46 -18.77 -21.74
CA ILE A 83 1.68 -18.00 -22.72
C ILE A 83 0.20 -18.42 -22.68
N ALA A 84 -0.07 -19.72 -22.75
CA ALA A 84 -1.44 -20.24 -22.72
C ALA A 84 -2.18 -19.86 -21.43
N SER A 85 -1.52 -19.92 -20.27
CA SER A 85 -2.13 -19.52 -19.00
C SER A 85 -2.48 -18.02 -18.97
N PHE A 86 -1.62 -17.19 -19.56
CA PHE A 86 -1.85 -15.76 -19.66
C PHE A 86 -3.02 -15.45 -20.59
N GLU A 87 -3.07 -16.08 -21.77
CA GLU A 87 -4.20 -15.96 -22.70
C GLU A 87 -5.53 -16.39 -22.07
N GLN A 88 -5.53 -17.48 -21.31
CA GLN A 88 -6.71 -17.92 -20.56
C GLN A 88 -7.18 -16.88 -19.53
N ASP A 89 -6.27 -16.16 -18.89
CA ASP A 89 -6.63 -15.12 -17.92
C ASP A 89 -7.17 -13.85 -18.60
N LEU A 90 -6.76 -13.56 -19.84
CA LEU A 90 -7.32 -12.46 -20.63
C LEU A 90 -8.77 -12.69 -21.03
N ILE A 91 -9.16 -13.95 -21.30
CA ILE A 91 -10.51 -14.29 -21.79
C ILE A 91 -11.54 -14.35 -20.63
N LYS A 92 -11.11 -14.52 -19.38
CA LYS A 92 -11.99 -14.58 -18.19
C LYS A 92 -12.53 -13.20 -17.76
N LYS A 93 -12.09 -12.10 -18.40
CA LYS A 93 -12.49 -10.72 -18.11
C LYS A 93 -13.43 -10.18 -19.17
#